data_AF-A0A2G1YIK8-F1
#
_entry.id   AF-A0A2G1YIK8-F1
#
_cell.length_a   1.000
_cell.length_b   1.000
_cell.length_c   1.000
_cell.angle_alpha   90.00
_cell.angle_beta   90.00
_cell.angle_gamma   90.00
#
_symmetry.space_group_name_H-M   'P 1'
#
loop_
_entity.id
_entity.type
_entity.pdbx_description
1 polymer ?
#
loop_
_entity_poly.entity_id
_entity_poly.type
_entity_poly.pdbx_seq_one_letter_code
_entity_poly.pdbx_strand_id
1 'polypeptide(L)'
;MTQPVAPLHMVTRFAPSPTGRLHVGHGWSALLALDMARASGGALRLRIEDIDGTRSRPEHVAGIIEDLRWLGVAWDGEIMLQSQRLAAYDAALERLRGQGLLYPCFCTRADIQASLTAPHGPEGPLYPGTCRILNAGERARRRRQR
;
A
#
# COMPACT_ATOMS: atom_id res chain seq x y z
N MET A 1 -40.23 16.40 -2.93
CA MET A 1 -39.12 17.24 -2.41
C MET A 1 -37.98 16.30 -2.03
N THR A 2 -37.11 15.99 -2.99
CA THR A 2 -35.89 15.21 -2.75
C THR A 2 -34.91 16.08 -2.00
N GLN A 3 -34.48 15.63 -0.81
CA GLN A 3 -33.46 16.34 -0.05
C GLN A 3 -32.15 16.39 -0.84
N PRO A 4 -31.39 17.50 -0.79
CA PRO A 4 -30.06 17.56 -1.38
C PRO A 4 -29.13 16.61 -0.62
N VAL A 5 -28.49 15.69 -1.35
CA VAL A 5 -27.46 14.78 -0.86
C VAL A 5 -26.25 15.62 -0.38
N ALA A 6 -25.66 15.27 0.77
CA ALA A 6 -24.48 15.90 1.36
C ALA A 6 -23.36 16.16 0.32
N PRO A 7 -22.52 17.20 0.46
CA PRO A 7 -21.54 17.57 -0.58
C PRO A 7 -20.57 16.40 -0.86
N LEU A 8 -20.74 15.79 -2.04
CA LEU A 8 -20.18 14.52 -2.50
C LEU A 8 -18.73 14.63 -2.98
N HIS A 9 -17.83 15.32 -2.29
CA HIS A 9 -16.47 15.50 -2.84
C HIS A 9 -15.65 14.20 -2.66
N MET A 10 -15.69 13.31 -3.66
CA MET A 10 -14.91 12.07 -3.66
C MET A 10 -13.43 12.38 -3.82
N VAL A 11 -12.60 11.90 -2.90
CA VAL A 11 -11.15 11.98 -3.03
C VAL A 11 -10.60 10.64 -3.51
N THR A 12 -10.12 10.59 -4.75
CA THR A 12 -9.45 9.42 -5.31
C THR A 12 -7.93 9.56 -5.19
N ARG A 13 -7.19 8.46 -5.44
CA ARG A 13 -5.74 8.53 -5.60
C ARG A 13 -5.23 7.57 -6.66
N PHE A 14 -4.21 8.02 -7.38
CA PHE A 14 -3.31 7.16 -8.14
C PHE A 14 -2.03 6.95 -7.32
N ALA A 15 -1.66 5.69 -7.10
CA ALA A 15 -0.61 5.33 -6.15
C ALA A 15 0.44 4.35 -6.73
N PRO A 16 1.27 4.78 -7.70
CA PRO A 16 2.25 3.91 -8.34
C PRO A 16 3.47 3.64 -7.45
N SER A 17 4.03 2.44 -7.53
CA SER A 17 5.36 2.12 -7.01
C SER A 17 6.44 2.46 -8.06
N PRO A 18 7.51 3.19 -7.71
CA PRO A 18 8.53 3.63 -8.66
C PRO A 18 9.57 2.53 -8.94
N THR A 19 9.10 1.37 -9.42
CA THR A 19 9.94 0.19 -9.69
C THR A 19 10.14 -0.10 -11.18
N GLY A 20 9.70 0.81 -12.05
CA GLY A 20 9.77 0.71 -13.50
C GLY A 20 8.96 1.82 -14.18
N ARG A 21 8.86 1.76 -15.51
CA ARG A 21 8.02 2.68 -16.30
C ARG A 21 6.52 2.38 -16.11
N LEU A 22 5.68 3.38 -16.31
CA LEU A 22 4.24 3.14 -16.39
C LEU A 22 3.89 2.31 -17.64
N HIS A 23 2.85 1.50 -17.52
CA HIS A 23 2.29 0.72 -18.64
C HIS A 23 0.83 1.14 -18.84
N VAL A 24 0.18 0.68 -19.91
CA VAL A 24 -1.18 1.10 -20.27
C VAL A 24 -2.20 0.93 -19.13
N GLY A 25 -2.13 -0.15 -18.36
CA GLY A 25 -2.99 -0.35 -17.18
C GLY A 25 -2.84 0.72 -16.09
N HIS A 26 -1.64 1.29 -15.94
CA HIS A 26 -1.41 2.41 -15.03
C HIS A 26 -2.09 3.68 -15.54
N GLY A 27 -1.91 3.99 -16.83
CA GLY A 27 -2.57 5.14 -17.47
C GLY A 27 -4.09 5.07 -17.36
N TRP A 28 -4.68 3.90 -17.65
CA TRP A 28 -6.11 3.65 -17.48
C TRP A 28 -6.58 3.90 -16.05
N SER A 29 -5.86 3.35 -15.07
CA SER A 29 -6.22 3.51 -13.65
C SER A 29 -6.13 4.97 -13.18
N ALA A 30 -5.14 5.72 -13.65
CA ALA A 30 -4.94 7.12 -13.31
C ALA A 30 -6.06 8.01 -13.89
N LEU A 31 -6.41 7.80 -15.17
CA LEU A 31 -7.51 8.52 -15.84
C LEU A 31 -8.87 8.18 -15.22
N LEU A 32 -9.15 6.90 -14.94
CA LEU A 32 -10.38 6.51 -14.28
C LEU A 32 -10.53 7.17 -12.89
N ALA A 33 -9.45 7.18 -12.10
CA ALA A 33 -9.45 7.85 -10.80
C ALA A 33 -9.67 9.37 -10.93
N LEU A 34 -9.09 10.01 -11.96
CA LEU A 34 -9.33 11.41 -12.28
C LEU A 34 -10.81 11.65 -12.60
N ASP A 35 -11.36 10.91 -13.56
CA ASP A 35 -12.74 11.08 -14.03
C ASP A 35 -13.74 10.91 -12.90
N MET A 36 -13.56 9.89 -12.04
CA MET A 36 -14.39 9.67 -10.87
C MET A 36 -14.34 10.84 -9.88
N ALA A 37 -13.14 11.37 -9.61
CA ALA A 37 -13.00 12.54 -8.76
C ALA A 37 -13.70 13.76 -9.38
N ARG A 38 -13.45 14.06 -10.66
CA ARG A 38 -14.03 15.23 -11.35
C ARG A 38 -15.54 15.15 -11.48
N ALA A 39 -16.10 13.97 -11.80
CA ALA A 39 -17.55 13.76 -11.89
C ALA A 39 -18.27 14.03 -10.55
N SER A 40 -17.57 13.91 -9.43
CA SER A 40 -18.09 14.18 -8.08
C SER A 40 -17.79 15.60 -7.57
N GLY A 41 -17.10 16.44 -8.35
CA GLY A 41 -16.56 17.72 -7.87
C GLY A 41 -15.43 17.56 -6.84
N GLY A 42 -14.85 16.36 -6.75
CA GLY A 42 -13.81 15.99 -5.79
C GLY A 42 -12.38 16.15 -6.32
N ALA A 43 -11.44 15.45 -5.68
CA ALA A 43 -10.01 15.62 -5.90
C ALA A 43 -9.27 14.31 -6.18
N LEU A 44 -8.30 14.34 -7.09
CA LEU A 44 -7.35 13.24 -7.33
C LEU A 44 -6.04 13.55 -6.59
N ARG A 45 -5.54 12.65 -5.75
CA ARG A 45 -4.19 12.77 -5.15
C ARG A 45 -3.18 11.86 -5.86
N LEU A 46 -1.93 12.31 -5.94
CA LEU A 46 -0.81 11.48 -6.36
C LEU A 46 0.02 11.05 -5.14
N ARG A 47 0.23 9.75 -4.97
CA ARG A 47 1.08 9.18 -3.91
C ARG A 47 2.08 8.21 -4.50
N ILE A 48 3.37 8.42 -4.28
CA ILE A 48 4.41 7.49 -4.72
C ILE A 48 4.64 6.46 -3.61
N GLU A 49 4.46 5.18 -3.93
CA GLU A 49 4.64 4.05 -3.00
C GLU A 49 6.11 3.57 -3.02
N ASP A 50 7.01 4.40 -2.49
CA ASP A 50 8.48 4.25 -2.53
C ASP A 50 9.09 3.55 -1.30
N ILE A 51 8.32 2.72 -0.60
CA ILE A 51 8.78 2.01 0.62
C ILE A 51 9.70 0.81 0.35
N ASP A 52 9.72 0.28 -0.88
CA ASP A 52 10.64 -0.77 -1.26
C ASP A 52 11.97 -0.16 -1.71
N GLY A 53 12.88 0.07 -0.76
CA GLY A 53 14.19 0.67 -1.05
C GLY A 53 15.06 -0.14 -2.02
N THR A 54 14.79 -1.44 -2.21
CA THR A 54 15.58 -2.27 -3.13
C THR A 54 15.19 -2.07 -4.58
N ARG A 55 13.91 -1.75 -4.84
CA ARG A 55 13.36 -1.60 -6.19
C ARG A 55 12.97 -0.17 -6.55
N SER A 56 12.73 0.69 -5.58
CA SER A 56 12.35 2.08 -5.80
C SER A 56 13.54 2.89 -6.30
N ARG A 57 13.33 3.68 -7.36
CA ARG A 57 14.38 4.52 -7.96
C ARG A 57 13.89 5.93 -8.26
N PRO A 58 14.66 7.00 -7.94
CA PRO A 58 14.26 8.38 -8.23
C PRO A 58 13.94 8.65 -9.71
N GLU A 59 14.67 8.01 -10.63
CA GLU A 59 14.42 8.14 -12.07
C GLU A 59 13.04 7.62 -12.48
N HIS A 60 12.51 6.60 -11.79
CA HIS A 60 11.16 6.10 -12.03
C HIS A 60 10.12 7.06 -11.47
N VAL A 61 10.38 7.75 -10.36
CA VAL A 61 9.52 8.83 -9.85
C VAL A 61 9.38 9.95 -10.88
N ALA A 62 10.51 10.40 -11.44
CA ALA A 62 10.52 11.43 -12.47
C ALA A 62 9.74 11.00 -13.73
N GLY A 63 9.99 9.77 -14.21
CA GLY A 63 9.28 9.22 -15.37
C GLY A 63 7.77 9.07 -15.14
N ILE A 64 7.34 8.65 -13.94
CA ILE A 64 5.92 8.61 -13.56
C ILE A 64 5.28 9.99 -13.69
N ILE A 65 5.92 11.03 -13.15
CA ILE A 65 5.41 12.40 -13.19
C ILE A 65 5.33 12.92 -14.63
N GLU A 66 6.34 12.62 -15.45
CA GLU A 66 6.37 12.96 -16.88
C GLU A 66 5.24 12.28 -17.65
N ASP A 67 5.09 10.96 -17.52
CA ASP A 67 4.06 10.17 -18.19
C ASP A 67 2.65 10.66 -17.81
N LEU A 68 2.41 10.95 -16.53
CA LEU A 68 1.11 11.47 -16.07
C LEU A 68 0.80 12.86 -16.64
N ARG A 69 1.80 13.74 -16.72
CA ARG A 69 1.65 15.06 -17.35
C ARG A 69 1.37 14.94 -18.85
N TRP A 70 2.09 14.05 -19.54
CA TRP A 70 1.88 13.78 -20.96
C TRP A 70 0.47 13.24 -21.24
N LEU A 71 -0.06 12.37 -20.36
CA LEU A 71 -1.43 11.86 -20.42
C LEU A 71 -2.51 12.90 -20.04
N GLY A 72 -2.14 14.10 -19.57
CA GLY A 72 -3.08 15.10 -19.10
C GLY A 72 -3.71 14.80 -17.73
N VAL A 73 -3.10 13.90 -16.94
CA VAL A 73 -3.59 13.56 -15.60
C VAL A 73 -3.19 14.67 -14.62
N ALA A 74 -4.13 15.57 -14.32
CA ALA A 74 -3.94 16.64 -13.34
C ALA A 74 -4.38 16.20 -11.94
N TRP A 75 -3.41 15.91 -11.06
CA TRP A 75 -3.66 15.68 -9.64
C TRP A 75 -3.67 16.98 -8.82
N ASP A 76 -4.28 16.92 -7.64
CA ASP A 76 -4.51 18.03 -6.74
C ASP A 76 -3.55 18.00 -5.54
N GLY A 77 -2.93 19.15 -5.26
CA GLY A 77 -2.00 19.36 -4.15
C GLY A 77 -0.64 18.68 -4.33
N GLU A 78 0.09 18.56 -3.22
CA GLU A 78 1.45 18.03 -3.22
C GLU A 78 1.50 16.53 -3.47
N ILE A 79 2.60 16.09 -4.09
CA ILE A 79 2.91 14.67 -4.24
C ILE A 79 3.29 14.11 -2.87
N MET A 80 2.60 13.05 -2.46
CA MET A 80 2.90 12.36 -1.21
C MET A 80 3.92 11.25 -1.47
N LEU A 81 5.07 11.29 -0.79
CA LEU A 81 6.02 10.17 -0.77
C LEU A 81 5.75 9.28 0.44
N GLN A 82 5.62 7.99 0.23
CA GLN A 82 5.28 7.03 1.27
C GLN A 82 6.44 6.86 2.27
N SER A 83 7.67 6.90 1.79
CA SER A 83 8.90 6.86 2.60
C SER A 83 8.97 7.99 3.62
N GLN A 84 8.30 9.12 3.39
CA GLN A 84 8.22 10.25 4.32
C GLN A 84 7.12 10.09 5.39
N ARG A 85 6.37 8.98 5.38
CA ARG A 85 5.22 8.75 6.28
C ARG A 85 5.46 7.72 7.37
N LEU A 86 6.71 7.34 7.63
CA LEU A 86 7.06 6.33 8.63
C LEU A 86 6.44 6.60 10.01
N ALA A 87 6.48 7.84 10.49
CA ALA A 87 5.87 8.21 11.76
C ALA A 87 4.36 7.94 11.83
N ALA A 88 3.63 8.11 10.72
CA ALA A 88 2.20 7.79 10.66
C ALA A 88 1.95 6.28 10.70
N TYR A 89 2.86 5.48 10.12
CA TYR A 89 2.81 4.02 10.21
C TYR A 89 3.13 3.53 11.63
N ASP A 90 4.14 4.11 12.27
CA ASP A 90 4.48 3.78 13.67
C ASP A 90 3.31 4.08 14.61
N ALA A 91 2.68 5.24 14.48
CA ALA A 91 1.49 5.59 15.26
C ALA A 91 0.32 4.63 15.01
N ALA A 92 0.09 4.23 13.76
CA ALA A 92 -0.92 3.22 13.44
C ALA A 92 -0.57 1.85 14.03
N LEU A 93 0.71 1.46 14.00
CA LEU A 93 1.20 0.20 14.52
C LEU A 93 1.04 0.14 16.05
N GLU A 94 1.33 1.22 16.76
CA GLU A 94 1.13 1.29 18.20
C GLU A 94 -0.35 1.25 18.59
N ARG A 95 -1.24 1.90 17.82
CA ARG A 95 -2.68 1.75 18.02
C ARG A 95 -3.15 0.30 17.85
N LEU A 96 -2.71 -0.36 16.79
CA LEU A 96 -3.04 -1.78 16.55
C LEU A 96 -2.44 -2.70 17.62
N ARG A 97 -1.25 -2.36 18.14
CA ARG A 97 -0.63 -3.05 19.28
C ARG A 97 -1.49 -2.92 20.54
N GLY A 98 -1.94 -1.71 20.85
CA GLY A 98 -2.82 -1.45 22.00
C GLY A 98 -4.16 -2.17 21.92
N GLN A 99 -4.65 -2.45 20.71
CA GLN A 99 -5.88 -3.23 20.47
C GLN A 99 -5.66 -4.76 20.46
N GLY A 100 -4.42 -5.23 20.62
CA GLY A 100 -4.12 -6.66 20.56
C GLY A 100 -4.24 -7.29 19.15
N LEU A 101 -4.26 -6.48 18.10
CA LEU A 101 -4.43 -6.92 16.70
C LEU A 101 -3.12 -7.34 16.02
N LEU A 102 -1.98 -7.21 16.72
CA LEU A 102 -0.65 -7.53 16.18
C LEU A 102 -0.02 -8.73 16.89
N TYR A 103 0.74 -9.52 16.14
CA TYR A 103 1.65 -10.53 16.68
C TYR A 103 2.96 -10.55 15.89
N PRO A 104 4.12 -10.73 16.55
CA PRO A 104 5.40 -10.87 15.85
C PRO A 104 5.45 -12.22 15.11
N CYS A 105 5.94 -12.21 13.88
CA CYS A 105 6.25 -13.43 13.14
C CYS A 105 7.75 -13.73 13.26
N PHE A 106 8.08 -14.98 13.58
CA PHE A 106 9.46 -15.47 13.67
C PHE A 106 9.83 -16.41 12.52
N CYS A 107 8.87 -16.78 11.68
CA CYS A 107 9.07 -17.68 10.55
C CYS A 107 10.07 -17.09 9.54
N THR A 108 10.93 -17.94 9.00
CA THR A 108 11.72 -17.66 7.81
C THR A 108 10.86 -17.80 6.55
N ARG A 109 11.35 -17.32 5.40
CA ARG A 109 10.70 -17.61 4.12
C ARG A 109 10.65 -19.12 3.85
N ALA A 110 11.69 -19.86 4.22
CA ALA A 110 11.74 -21.31 4.08
C ALA A 110 10.67 -22.00 4.96
N ASP A 111 10.48 -21.55 6.20
CA ASP A 111 9.43 -22.09 7.08
C ASP A 111 8.03 -21.92 6.48
N ILE A 112 7.77 -20.75 5.87
CA ILE A 112 6.49 -20.46 5.22
C ILE A 112 6.31 -21.37 3.99
N GLN A 113 7.34 -21.51 3.16
CA GLN A 113 7.30 -22.37 1.98
C GLN A 113 7.09 -23.85 2.33
N ALA A 114 7.79 -24.34 3.35
CA ALA A 114 7.71 -25.73 3.80
C ALA A 114 6.36 -26.08 4.45
N SER A 115 5.63 -25.08 4.96
CA SER A 115 4.31 -25.29 5.60
C SER A 115 3.15 -25.51 4.61
N LEU A 116 3.44 -25.55 3.31
CA LEU A 116 2.43 -25.54 2.26
C LEU A 116 2.18 -26.95 1.73
N THR A 117 0.96 -27.45 1.93
CA THR A 117 0.54 -28.80 1.51
C THR A 117 -0.26 -28.82 0.22
N ALA A 118 -0.55 -27.68 -0.43
CA ALA A 118 -1.42 -27.59 -1.62
C ALA A 118 -0.89 -26.61 -2.70
N PRO A 119 -1.29 -26.80 -3.99
CA PRO A 119 -0.86 -25.93 -5.09
C PRO A 119 -1.29 -24.48 -4.88
N HIS A 120 -0.40 -23.53 -5.17
CA HIS A 120 -0.64 -22.10 -4.99
C HIS A 120 -1.53 -21.51 -6.09
N GLY A 121 -2.35 -20.53 -5.71
CA GLY A 121 -2.87 -19.55 -6.64
C GLY A 121 -1.80 -18.52 -7.05
N PRO A 122 -2.12 -17.59 -7.97
CA PRO A 122 -1.18 -16.60 -8.49
C PRO A 122 -0.57 -15.67 -7.42
N GLU A 123 -1.21 -15.59 -6.25
CA GLU A 123 -0.83 -14.73 -5.12
C GLU A 123 0.30 -15.31 -4.23
N GLY A 124 0.74 -16.54 -4.50
CA GLY A 124 1.86 -17.17 -3.80
C GLY A 124 1.48 -17.87 -2.48
N PRO A 125 2.47 -18.16 -1.62
CA PRO A 125 2.31 -18.96 -0.40
C PRO A 125 1.41 -18.27 0.64
N LEU A 126 0.41 -18.98 1.16
CA LEU A 126 -0.38 -18.49 2.28
C LEU A 126 0.36 -18.70 3.61
N TYR A 127 0.36 -17.68 4.47
CA TYR A 127 0.95 -17.80 5.80
C TYR A 127 0.15 -18.80 6.67
N PRO A 128 0.77 -19.86 7.23
CA PRO A 128 0.06 -20.94 7.94
C PRO A 128 -0.48 -20.55 9.34
N GLY A 129 -0.21 -19.33 9.82
CA GLY A 129 -0.63 -18.90 11.15
C GLY A 129 0.25 -19.39 12.31
N THR A 130 1.41 -20.00 12.03
CA THR A 130 2.32 -20.58 13.04
C THR A 130 2.62 -19.64 14.21
N CYS A 131 2.90 -18.36 13.95
CA CYS A 131 3.22 -17.40 15.01
C CYS A 131 1.98 -16.73 15.63
N ARG A 132 0.80 -16.85 15.00
CA ARG A 132 -0.45 -16.23 15.46
C ARG A 132 -0.92 -16.83 16.78
N ILE A 133 -0.80 -18.15 16.90
CA ILE A 133 -1.29 -18.94 18.04
C ILE A 133 -0.28 -19.06 19.20
N LEU A 134 0.93 -18.50 19.06
CA LEU A 134 1.94 -18.58 20.12
C LEU A 134 1.46 -17.84 21.36
N ASN A 135 1.65 -18.46 22.53
CA ASN A 135 1.43 -17.79 23.81
C ASN A 135 2.53 -16.76 24.11
N ALA A 136 2.34 -15.93 25.14
CA ALA A 136 3.28 -14.87 25.50
C ALA A 136 4.68 -15.38 25.84
N GLY A 137 4.78 -16.52 26.54
CA GLY A 137 6.06 -17.12 26.92
C GLY A 137 6.87 -17.57 25.70
N GLU A 138 6.20 -18.21 24.74
CA GLU A 138 6.84 -18.66 23.51
C GLU A 138 7.27 -17.50 22.61
N ARG A 139 6.45 -16.44 22.52
CA ARG A 139 6.83 -15.21 21.82
C ARG A 139 8.07 -14.56 22.46
N ALA A 140 8.11 -14.49 23.79
CA ALA A 140 9.26 -13.93 24.51
C ALA A 140 10.53 -14.77 24.31
N ARG A 141 10.41 -16.10 24.30
CA ARG A 141 11.53 -17.02 24.02
C ARG A 141 12.11 -16.78 22.63
N ARG A 142 11.26 -16.83 21.58
CA ARG A 142 11.71 -16.65 20.19
C ARG A 142 12.28 -15.26 19.91
N ARG A 143 11.77 -14.21 20.59
CA ARG A 143 12.32 -12.85 20.45
C ARG A 143 13.74 -12.71 20.98
N ARG A 144 14.15 -13.51 21.98
CA ARG A 144 15.54 -13.52 22.50
C ARG A 144 16.52 -14.32 21.66
N GLN A 145 16.01 -15.21 20.80
CA GLN A 145 16.81 -16.09 19.95
C GLN A 145 17.15 -15.46 18.59
N ARG A 146 16.70 -14.22 18.36
CA ARG A 146 17.00 -13.40 17.18
C ARG A 146 17.86 -12.23 17.61
#